data_AF-A0A7C2EG95-F1
#
_entry.id   AF-A0A7C2EG95-F1
#
_cell.length_a   1.000
_cell.length_b   1.000
_cell.length_c   1.000
_cell.angle_alpha   90.00
_cell.angle_beta   90.00
_cell.angle_gamma   90.00
#
_symmetry.space_group_name_H-M   'P 1'
#
loop_
_entity.id
_entity.type
_entity.pdbx_description
1 polymer ?
#
loop_
_entity_poly.entity_id
_entity_poly.type
_entity_poly.pdbx_seq_one_letter_code
_entity_poly.pdbx_strand_id
1 'polypeptide(L)'
;MKTMKKAIALGLAVSLAFLNVPVTVGPARADDSDIFGGNIQPNVLIALDTSGSMGDEISTWPFDPGTTYSGTYVASPSQGKVYKKTTSGYAVYKKDIASVSSQSARNALTANGFWSGKIGGTSYDLFTGNYLNWQADPRSDDKAKKIDIAKQVIDSLVNNTEGVRFGLMKFADNGTKGQGGGEIVAPIGSTKGDITAKLGGLSPQGWTPLGEIMRDAGKYYEGKGDYYGNAAISPIQYECQPNFIILISDGLENGTLQLQAEAAQRQAQDHHSGFSGKQNVIVHTVGFAIDPGEKDAANDVLQKGAKSGGGSFYYASNAAQLEAALQDAIRQIVAATFSFATPVVPTTSATGSDKAYLAAFQSNPSRPFWRGYLKAYKRGSDGTVKVDPITGVPLDSELVWEAGDKLSKKAASSRT
;
A
#
# COMPACT_ATOMS: atom_id res chain seq x y z
N MET A 1 -9.86 -62.10 65.95
CA MET A 1 -9.68 -60.63 65.87
C MET A 1 -10.43 -60.12 64.65
N LYS A 2 -11.21 -59.06 64.84
CA LYS A 2 -12.35 -58.61 64.02
C LYS A 2 -12.00 -58.18 62.60
N THR A 3 -12.80 -58.63 61.64
CA THR A 3 -13.01 -58.08 60.30
C THR A 3 -14.16 -57.05 60.28
N MET A 4 -14.18 -56.21 59.23
CA MET A 4 -15.20 -55.22 58.78
C MET A 4 -15.16 -53.82 59.42
N LYS A 5 -15.04 -52.76 58.60
CA LYS A 5 -16.15 -52.10 57.86
C LYS A 5 -15.65 -51.11 56.79
N LYS A 6 -16.55 -50.87 55.81
CA LYS A 6 -16.42 -50.28 54.48
C LYS A 6 -16.27 -48.74 54.43
N ALA A 7 -15.62 -48.28 53.35
CA ALA A 7 -15.92 -47.18 52.41
C ALA A 7 -16.34 -45.78 52.89
N ILE A 8 -15.78 -44.72 52.27
CA ILE A 8 -16.48 -43.58 51.62
C ILE A 8 -15.45 -42.78 50.77
N ALA A 9 -15.92 -42.30 49.62
CA ALA A 9 -15.22 -41.65 48.51
C ALA A 9 -14.75 -40.20 48.77
N LEU A 10 -13.76 -39.70 48.02
CA LEU A 10 -13.78 -38.35 47.44
C LEU A 10 -12.65 -38.09 46.41
N GLY A 11 -13.06 -37.72 45.18
CA GLY A 11 -12.60 -36.54 44.45
C GLY A 11 -11.14 -36.37 44.03
N LEU A 12 -10.88 -36.53 42.73
CA LEU A 12 -9.75 -35.96 41.99
C LEU A 12 -9.66 -34.43 42.16
N ALA A 13 -8.50 -33.92 42.56
CA ALA A 13 -8.05 -32.56 42.25
C ALA A 13 -6.51 -32.53 42.21
N VAL A 14 -5.96 -32.70 41.01
CA VAL A 14 -4.53 -32.54 40.72
C VAL A 14 -4.36 -31.26 39.92
N SER A 15 -3.31 -30.51 40.29
CA SER A 15 -2.65 -29.44 39.50
C SER A 15 -3.25 -28.03 39.53
N LEU A 16 -2.87 -27.26 40.56
CA LEU A 16 -2.57 -25.82 40.41
C LEU A 16 -1.37 -25.47 41.30
N ALA A 17 -0.17 -25.61 40.75
CA ALA A 17 1.06 -25.06 41.30
C ALA A 17 1.97 -24.65 40.14
N PHE A 18 1.64 -23.51 39.49
CA PHE A 18 2.56 -22.87 38.56
C PHE A 18 3.49 -21.92 39.33
N LEU A 19 4.77 -22.16 39.13
CA LEU A 19 5.91 -21.46 39.69
C LEU A 19 5.90 -19.96 39.34
N ASN A 20 6.20 -19.13 40.33
CA ASN A 20 6.73 -17.78 40.14
C ASN A 20 8.13 -17.85 39.52
N VAL A 21 8.23 -17.68 38.20
CA VAL A 21 9.49 -17.35 37.53
C VAL A 21 9.53 -15.83 37.38
N PRO A 22 10.51 -15.11 37.97
CA PRO A 22 10.71 -13.71 37.66
C PRO A 22 11.18 -13.59 36.21
N VAL A 23 10.34 -13.01 35.36
CA VAL A 23 10.69 -12.64 33.99
C VAL A 23 11.77 -11.57 34.07
N THR A 24 13.01 -11.95 33.72
CA THR A 24 14.07 -10.99 33.43
C THR A 24 13.76 -10.38 32.08
N VAL A 25 13.15 -9.20 32.09
CA VAL A 25 12.94 -8.38 30.89
C VAL A 25 14.33 -7.94 30.44
N GLY A 26 14.83 -8.52 29.35
CA GLY A 26 16.03 -8.01 28.69
C GLY A 26 15.81 -6.56 28.24
N PRO A 27 16.86 -5.74 28.09
CA PRO A 27 16.69 -4.39 27.56
C PRO A 27 16.08 -4.48 26.16
N ALA A 28 14.81 -4.08 26.05
CA ALA A 28 14.19 -3.81 24.77
C ALA A 28 14.97 -2.64 24.14
N ARG A 29 15.39 -2.80 22.88
CA ARG A 29 15.89 -1.66 22.12
C ARG A 29 14.67 -0.79 21.84
N ALA A 30 14.65 0.41 22.42
CA ALA A 30 13.75 1.45 21.95
C ALA A 30 14.04 1.65 20.45
N ASP A 31 13.02 1.43 19.63
CA ASP A 31 13.04 1.79 18.22
C ASP A 31 12.69 3.28 18.13
N ASP A 32 13.39 4.03 17.27
CA ASP A 32 13.48 5.51 17.28
C ASP A 32 12.17 6.23 16.86
N SER A 33 11.01 5.59 17.02
CA SER A 33 9.69 6.08 16.62
C SER A 33 8.82 6.59 17.78
N ASP A 34 9.12 6.23 19.03
CA ASP A 34 8.18 6.43 20.15
C ASP A 34 8.34 7.76 20.91
N ILE A 35 9.31 8.59 20.53
CA ILE A 35 9.66 9.83 21.27
C ILE A 35 9.13 11.11 20.61
N PHE A 36 8.47 11.03 19.45
CA PHE A 36 8.01 12.22 18.70
C PHE A 36 6.56 12.13 18.21
N GLY A 37 5.60 12.38 19.11
CA GLY A 37 4.17 12.46 18.78
C GLY A 37 3.55 11.10 18.46
N GLY A 38 2.26 10.91 18.73
CA GLY A 38 1.61 9.61 18.52
C GLY A 38 1.90 9.09 17.11
N ASN A 39 2.48 7.89 17.02
CA ASN A 39 2.70 7.18 15.75
C ASN A 39 1.34 6.80 15.16
N ILE A 40 0.67 7.76 14.48
CA ILE A 40 -0.63 7.55 13.86
C ILE A 40 -0.41 6.65 12.65
N GLN A 41 -0.68 5.36 12.84
CA GLN A 41 -0.54 4.36 11.79
C GLN A 41 -1.48 4.68 10.61
N PRO A 42 -0.98 4.72 9.36
CA PRO A 42 -1.83 4.88 8.18
C PRO A 42 -2.83 3.73 8.05
N ASN A 43 -4.01 4.06 7.53
CA ASN A 43 -5.02 3.10 7.12
C ASN A 43 -4.84 2.75 5.65
N VAL A 44 -4.64 1.47 5.33
CA VAL A 44 -4.49 0.98 3.95
C VAL A 44 -5.56 -0.07 3.67
N LEU A 45 -6.48 0.27 2.77
CA LEU A 45 -7.45 -0.68 2.24
C LEU A 45 -6.89 -1.32 0.96
N ILE A 46 -6.70 -2.63 0.98
CA ILE A 46 -6.36 -3.41 -0.21
C ILE A 46 -7.67 -3.82 -0.89
N ALA A 47 -7.97 -3.21 -2.03
CA ALA A 47 -9.10 -3.59 -2.87
C ALA A 47 -8.58 -4.54 -3.96
N LEU A 48 -8.90 -5.82 -3.80
CA LEU A 48 -8.47 -6.87 -4.73
C LEU A 48 -9.59 -7.19 -5.72
N ASP A 49 -9.25 -7.12 -7.00
CA ASP A 49 -10.05 -7.68 -8.08
C ASP A 49 -10.24 -9.19 -7.87
N THR A 50 -11.51 -9.59 -7.81
CA THR A 50 -11.92 -10.99 -7.74
C THR A 50 -12.79 -11.37 -8.92
N SER A 51 -12.63 -10.70 -10.07
CA SER A 51 -13.35 -10.99 -11.30
C SER A 51 -12.93 -12.34 -11.90
N GLY A 52 -13.68 -12.84 -12.88
CA GLY A 52 -13.39 -14.13 -13.52
C GLY A 52 -12.01 -14.21 -14.16
N SER A 53 -11.49 -13.10 -14.71
CA SER A 53 -10.16 -13.04 -15.35
C SER A 53 -9.01 -13.32 -14.37
N MET A 54 -9.20 -13.02 -13.09
CA MET A 54 -8.23 -13.36 -12.05
C MET A 54 -8.08 -14.88 -11.83
N GLY A 55 -8.96 -15.68 -12.43
CA GLY A 55 -8.85 -17.14 -12.50
C GLY A 55 -7.91 -17.65 -13.59
N ASP A 56 -7.48 -16.78 -14.51
CA ASP A 56 -6.52 -17.14 -15.54
C ASP A 56 -5.17 -17.49 -14.93
N GLU A 57 -4.46 -18.37 -15.62
CA GLU A 57 -3.13 -18.81 -15.23
C GLU A 57 -2.03 -18.00 -15.92
N ILE A 58 -1.03 -17.58 -15.15
CA ILE A 58 0.16 -16.92 -15.65
C ILE A 58 1.41 -17.68 -15.24
N SER A 59 2.49 -17.50 -15.99
CA SER A 59 3.78 -18.11 -15.68
C SER A 59 4.34 -17.55 -14.36
N THR A 60 4.76 -18.45 -13.47
CA THR A 60 5.44 -18.08 -12.21
C THR A 60 6.90 -17.70 -12.42
N TRP A 61 7.47 -17.96 -13.60
CA TRP A 61 8.85 -17.62 -13.95
C TRP A 61 8.90 -16.21 -14.54
N PRO A 62 9.36 -15.18 -13.80
CA PRO A 62 9.32 -13.81 -14.28
C PRO A 62 10.15 -13.64 -15.57
N PHE A 63 9.63 -12.84 -16.50
CA PHE A 63 10.41 -12.40 -17.65
C PHE A 63 11.58 -11.55 -17.17
N ASP A 64 12.80 -11.98 -17.49
CA ASP A 64 14.02 -11.21 -17.30
C ASP A 64 14.48 -10.64 -18.66
N PRO A 65 14.40 -9.31 -18.88
CA PRO A 65 14.84 -8.70 -20.12
C PRO A 65 16.34 -8.87 -20.39
N GLY A 66 17.15 -9.15 -19.37
CA GLY A 66 18.58 -9.45 -19.49
C GLY A 66 18.87 -10.88 -19.97
N THR A 67 17.90 -11.78 -19.88
CA THR A 67 18.02 -13.17 -20.34
C THR A 67 17.52 -13.28 -21.78
N THR A 68 18.29 -13.94 -22.66
CA THR A 68 17.82 -14.26 -24.02
C THR A 68 17.11 -15.60 -24.03
N TYR A 69 15.84 -15.61 -24.41
CA TYR A 69 15.01 -16.81 -24.50
C TYR A 69 15.03 -17.37 -25.93
N SER A 70 15.24 -18.68 -26.02
CA SER A 70 15.25 -19.42 -27.29
C SER A 70 13.82 -19.55 -27.83
N GLY A 71 13.64 -19.38 -29.14
CA GLY A 71 12.32 -19.54 -29.76
C GLY A 71 12.29 -19.08 -31.21
N THR A 72 11.09 -19.01 -31.77
CA THR A 72 10.85 -18.68 -33.19
C THR A 72 10.90 -17.19 -33.51
N TYR A 73 10.82 -16.33 -32.49
CA TYR A 73 10.88 -14.87 -32.65
C TYR A 73 12.31 -14.36 -32.50
N VAL A 74 12.63 -13.25 -33.19
CA VAL A 74 13.98 -12.68 -33.18
C VAL A 74 14.18 -11.90 -31.88
N ALA A 75 14.90 -12.51 -30.93
CA ALA A 75 15.09 -12.04 -29.56
C ALA A 75 16.40 -11.27 -29.30
N SER A 76 17.29 -11.15 -30.29
CA SER A 76 18.65 -10.62 -30.09
C SER A 76 18.68 -9.19 -29.51
N PRO A 77 19.57 -8.88 -28.54
CA PRO A 77 19.80 -7.52 -28.04
C PRO A 77 20.21 -6.50 -29.12
N SER A 78 20.78 -6.96 -30.24
CA SER A 78 21.26 -6.13 -31.35
C SER A 78 20.37 -6.15 -32.60
N GLN A 79 19.40 -7.08 -32.68
CA GLN A 79 18.51 -7.26 -33.84
C GLN A 79 17.05 -7.54 -33.45
N GLY A 80 16.70 -7.31 -32.19
CA GLY A 80 15.41 -7.67 -31.60
C GLY A 80 14.28 -6.91 -32.27
N LYS A 81 13.38 -7.64 -32.93
CA LYS A 81 12.23 -7.04 -33.60
C LYS A 81 11.11 -6.74 -32.60
N VAL A 82 10.31 -5.75 -32.95
CA VAL A 82 9.04 -5.49 -32.26
C VAL A 82 7.93 -6.09 -33.11
N TYR A 83 7.09 -6.90 -32.48
CA TYR A 83 5.95 -7.59 -33.06
C TYR A 83 4.66 -6.94 -32.60
N LYS A 84 3.63 -6.97 -33.43
CA LYS A 84 2.24 -6.61 -33.08
C LYS A 84 1.38 -7.87 -33.04
N LYS A 85 0.41 -7.92 -32.11
CA LYS A 85 -0.64 -8.95 -32.11
C LYS A 85 -1.54 -8.79 -33.34
N THR A 86 -1.94 -9.91 -33.93
CA THR A 86 -2.92 -10.01 -35.03
C THR A 86 -3.94 -11.08 -34.70
N THR A 87 -5.01 -11.20 -35.48
CA THR A 87 -6.05 -12.22 -35.30
C THR A 87 -5.52 -13.67 -35.39
N SER A 88 -4.38 -13.88 -36.05
CA SER A 88 -3.78 -15.20 -36.29
C SER A 88 -2.39 -15.38 -35.66
N GLY A 89 -1.99 -14.50 -34.74
CA GLY A 89 -0.70 -14.60 -34.04
C GLY A 89 0.02 -13.25 -33.96
N TYR A 90 1.26 -13.21 -34.44
CA TYR A 90 2.14 -12.05 -34.32
C TYR A 90 2.80 -11.68 -35.65
N ALA A 91 2.79 -10.39 -35.99
CA ALA A 91 3.43 -9.86 -37.19
C ALA A 91 4.50 -8.83 -36.82
N VAL A 92 5.56 -8.70 -37.62
CA VAL A 92 6.59 -7.68 -37.37
C VAL A 92 5.97 -6.28 -37.50
N TYR A 93 6.13 -5.47 -36.47
CA TYR A 93 5.71 -4.07 -36.43
C TYR A 93 6.86 -3.12 -36.80
N LYS A 94 8.02 -3.28 -36.16
CA LYS A 94 9.23 -2.47 -36.39
C LYS A 94 10.50 -3.32 -36.29
N LYS A 95 11.57 -2.81 -36.90
CA LYS A 95 12.88 -3.48 -36.94
C LYS A 95 13.56 -3.58 -35.57
N ASP A 96 13.31 -2.61 -34.69
CA ASP A 96 13.84 -2.54 -33.33
C ASP A 96 12.95 -1.65 -32.45
N ILE A 97 13.19 -1.67 -31.14
CA ILE A 97 12.49 -0.82 -30.17
C ILE A 97 12.72 0.67 -30.50
N ALA A 98 13.94 1.06 -30.89
CA ALA A 98 14.29 2.45 -31.18
C ALA A 98 13.43 3.09 -32.30
N SER A 99 12.98 2.26 -33.25
CA SER A 99 12.14 2.64 -34.40
C SER A 99 10.65 2.78 -34.06
N VAL A 100 10.23 2.49 -32.83
CA VAL A 100 8.87 2.75 -32.36
C VAL A 100 8.74 4.23 -32.02
N SER A 101 7.73 4.91 -32.58
CA SER A 101 7.57 6.37 -32.44
C SER A 101 7.15 6.83 -31.05
N SER A 102 6.47 5.96 -30.28
CA SER A 102 6.01 6.28 -28.93
C SER A 102 7.12 6.06 -27.90
N GLN A 103 7.52 7.11 -27.17
CA GLN A 103 8.50 7.00 -26.09
C GLN A 103 8.03 6.05 -24.98
N SER A 104 6.75 6.10 -24.60
CA SER A 104 6.20 5.20 -23.58
C SER A 104 6.27 3.75 -24.04
N ALA A 105 6.04 3.50 -25.33
CA ALA A 105 6.21 2.17 -25.92
C ALA A 105 7.65 1.69 -25.85
N ARG A 106 8.62 2.56 -26.19
CA ARG A 106 10.04 2.21 -26.11
C ARG A 106 10.48 1.84 -24.69
N ASN A 107 10.08 2.64 -23.71
CA ASN A 107 10.42 2.40 -22.31
C ASN A 107 9.84 1.07 -21.81
N ALA A 108 8.55 0.83 -22.07
CA ALA A 108 7.88 -0.39 -21.64
C ALA A 108 8.38 -1.64 -22.35
N LEU A 109 8.65 -1.57 -23.66
CA LEU A 109 9.25 -2.68 -24.42
C LEU A 109 10.64 -3.05 -23.90
N THR A 110 11.43 -2.05 -23.48
CA THR A 110 12.78 -2.27 -22.94
C THR A 110 12.72 -2.88 -21.54
N ALA A 111 11.89 -2.33 -20.65
CA ALA A 111 11.82 -2.76 -19.25
C ALA A 111 11.07 -4.08 -19.07
N ASN A 112 9.98 -4.26 -19.82
CA ASN A 112 9.01 -5.32 -19.56
C ASN A 112 8.91 -6.32 -20.72
N GLY A 113 9.44 -6.00 -21.89
CA GLY A 113 9.35 -6.85 -23.08
C GLY A 113 8.06 -6.68 -23.89
N PHE A 114 7.12 -5.84 -23.44
CA PHE A 114 5.84 -5.59 -24.10
C PHE A 114 5.25 -4.24 -23.72
N TRP A 115 4.40 -3.73 -24.60
CA TRP A 115 3.67 -2.49 -24.44
C TRP A 115 2.38 -2.61 -25.21
N SER A 116 1.29 -2.14 -24.65
CA SER A 116 0.12 -1.84 -25.43
C SER A 116 -0.04 -0.31 -25.41
N GLY A 117 -0.61 0.27 -26.46
CA GLY A 117 -1.18 1.61 -26.40
C GLY A 117 -1.66 2.13 -27.74
N LYS A 118 -2.11 3.39 -27.74
CA LYS A 118 -2.38 4.12 -28.98
C LYS A 118 -1.12 4.79 -29.51
N ILE A 119 -0.80 4.52 -30.78
CA ILE A 119 0.22 5.27 -31.54
C ILE A 119 -0.48 5.88 -32.75
N GLY A 120 -0.52 7.21 -32.81
CA GLY A 120 -1.19 7.92 -33.89
C GLY A 120 -2.70 7.62 -33.99
N GLY A 121 -3.37 7.37 -32.85
CA GLY A 121 -4.80 7.06 -32.79
C GLY A 121 -5.17 5.59 -32.93
N THR A 122 -4.26 4.76 -33.45
CA THR A 122 -4.46 3.31 -33.62
C THR A 122 -3.95 2.55 -32.40
N SER A 123 -4.75 1.63 -31.86
CA SER A 123 -4.34 0.75 -30.76
C SER A 123 -3.42 -0.37 -31.27
N TYR A 124 -2.37 -0.67 -30.52
CA TYR A 124 -1.43 -1.73 -30.80
C TYR A 124 -1.06 -2.47 -29.52
N ASP A 125 -1.03 -3.79 -29.58
CA ASP A 125 -0.32 -4.63 -28.61
C ASP A 125 1.03 -5.02 -29.20
N LEU A 126 2.10 -4.47 -28.64
CA LEU A 126 3.47 -4.63 -29.08
C LEU A 126 4.29 -5.50 -28.11
N PHE A 127 5.13 -6.35 -28.68
CA PHE A 127 5.97 -7.29 -27.93
C PHE A 127 7.37 -7.33 -28.53
N THR A 128 8.37 -7.50 -27.69
CA THR A 128 9.71 -7.86 -28.13
C THR A 128 9.73 -9.33 -28.54
N GLY A 129 10.56 -9.70 -29.51
CA GLY A 129 10.74 -11.12 -29.85
C GLY A 129 11.23 -11.96 -28.67
N ASN A 130 12.04 -11.37 -27.79
CA ASN A 130 12.53 -12.05 -26.57
C ASN A 130 11.38 -12.38 -25.61
N TYR A 131 10.45 -11.45 -25.40
CA TYR A 131 9.25 -11.69 -24.60
C TYR A 131 8.34 -12.77 -25.19
N LEU A 132 8.16 -12.78 -26.51
CA LEU A 132 7.36 -13.82 -27.17
C LEU A 132 8.04 -15.21 -27.10
N ASN A 133 9.37 -15.27 -27.16
CA ASN A 133 10.12 -16.50 -26.94
C ASN A 133 10.01 -16.98 -25.50
N TRP A 134 10.13 -16.08 -24.51
CA TRP A 134 9.88 -16.41 -23.11
C TRP A 134 8.48 -17.00 -22.90
N GLN A 135 7.46 -16.41 -23.52
CA GLN A 135 6.08 -16.93 -23.47
C GLN A 135 5.94 -18.32 -24.11
N ALA A 136 6.82 -18.67 -25.06
CA ALA A 136 6.80 -19.94 -25.77
C ALA A 136 7.85 -20.96 -25.28
N ASP A 137 8.70 -20.59 -24.31
CA ASP A 137 9.75 -21.45 -23.77
C ASP A 137 9.10 -22.55 -22.91
N PRO A 138 9.31 -23.84 -23.22
CA PRO A 138 8.68 -24.96 -22.53
C PRO A 138 9.17 -25.18 -21.09
N ARG A 139 10.03 -24.31 -20.54
CA ARG A 139 10.34 -24.27 -19.10
C ARG A 139 9.20 -23.70 -18.24
N SER A 140 7.94 -23.90 -18.65
CA SER A 140 6.77 -23.11 -18.22
C SER A 140 5.64 -23.91 -17.56
N ASP A 141 5.91 -25.08 -17.02
CA ASP A 141 4.82 -25.95 -16.53
C ASP A 141 4.26 -25.46 -15.17
N ASP A 142 5.00 -24.62 -14.44
CA ASP A 142 4.53 -24.01 -13.20
C ASP A 142 3.70 -22.75 -13.48
N LYS A 143 2.42 -22.99 -13.75
CA LYS A 143 1.39 -21.96 -13.84
C LYS A 143 0.67 -21.81 -12.50
N ALA A 144 0.35 -20.58 -12.16
CA ALA A 144 -0.52 -20.29 -11.03
C ALA A 144 -1.60 -19.29 -11.44
N LYS A 145 -2.78 -19.40 -10.83
CA LYS A 145 -3.85 -18.44 -11.05
C LYS A 145 -3.40 -17.07 -10.58
N LYS A 146 -3.75 -16.03 -11.33
CA LYS A 146 -3.44 -14.63 -10.98
C LYS A 146 -3.89 -14.32 -9.55
N ILE A 147 -5.09 -14.74 -9.16
CA ILE A 147 -5.60 -14.51 -7.80
C ILE A 147 -4.74 -15.19 -6.73
N ASP A 148 -4.19 -16.38 -6.97
CA ASP A 148 -3.39 -17.10 -5.98
C ASP A 148 -2.02 -16.44 -5.81
N ILE A 149 -1.43 -15.95 -6.91
CA ILE A 149 -0.23 -15.11 -6.85
C ILE A 149 -0.51 -13.81 -6.08
N ALA A 150 -1.62 -13.13 -6.38
CA ALA A 150 -1.98 -11.88 -5.70
C ALA A 150 -2.20 -12.10 -4.20
N LYS A 151 -2.90 -13.17 -3.80
CA LYS A 151 -3.05 -13.57 -2.39
C LYS A 151 -1.70 -13.79 -1.72
N GLN A 152 -0.80 -14.54 -2.35
CA GLN A 152 0.52 -14.82 -1.77
C GLN A 152 1.33 -13.54 -1.55
N VAL A 153 1.34 -12.64 -2.52
CA VAL A 153 2.10 -11.37 -2.41
C VAL A 153 1.47 -10.45 -1.37
N ILE A 154 0.13 -10.34 -1.33
CA ILE A 154 -0.58 -9.53 -0.32
C ILE A 154 -0.36 -10.11 1.09
N ASP A 155 -0.41 -11.44 1.24
CA ASP A 155 -0.14 -12.11 2.51
C ASP A 155 1.28 -11.79 3.00
N SER A 156 2.28 -11.89 2.11
CA SER A 156 3.66 -11.50 2.41
C SER A 156 3.74 -10.03 2.82
N LEU A 157 3.07 -9.13 2.09
CA LEU A 157 3.05 -7.70 2.38
C LEU A 157 2.48 -7.42 3.78
N VAL A 158 1.31 -7.97 4.10
CA VAL A 158 0.61 -7.74 5.38
C VAL A 158 1.41 -8.32 6.55
N ASN A 159 2.00 -9.51 6.38
CA ASN A 159 2.78 -10.14 7.45
C ASN A 159 4.11 -9.43 7.70
N ASN A 160 4.78 -8.95 6.65
CA ASN A 160 6.10 -8.32 6.74
C ASN A 160 6.07 -6.78 6.84
N THR A 161 4.90 -6.17 6.97
CA THR A 161 4.77 -4.72 7.22
C THR A 161 4.32 -4.48 8.67
N GLU A 162 4.96 -3.52 9.32
CA GLU A 162 4.60 -3.03 10.66
C GLU A 162 4.22 -1.55 10.60
N GLY A 163 3.52 -1.06 11.61
CA GLY A 163 3.10 0.34 11.68
C GLY A 163 2.00 0.75 10.68
N VAL A 164 1.37 -0.20 9.99
CA VAL A 164 0.30 0.04 9.02
C VAL A 164 -0.95 -0.76 9.41
N ARG A 165 -2.12 -0.13 9.31
CA ARG A 165 -3.42 -0.77 9.56
C ARG A 165 -4.00 -1.23 8.23
N PHE A 166 -4.00 -2.53 7.99
CA PHE A 166 -4.54 -3.10 6.76
C PHE A 166 -6.01 -3.46 6.88
N GLY A 167 -6.73 -3.33 5.78
CA GLY A 167 -8.04 -3.94 5.54
C GLY A 167 -8.08 -4.56 4.14
N LEU A 168 -9.07 -5.41 3.90
CA LEU A 168 -9.26 -6.14 2.65
C LEU A 168 -10.68 -5.93 2.13
N MET A 169 -10.78 -5.54 0.86
CA MET A 169 -12.02 -5.40 0.11
C MET A 169 -11.97 -6.24 -1.16
N LYS A 170 -13.13 -6.80 -1.55
CA LYS A 170 -13.31 -7.53 -2.82
C LYS A 170 -14.54 -7.02 -3.56
N PHE A 171 -14.79 -7.51 -4.77
CA PHE A 171 -16.04 -7.24 -5.46
C PHE A 171 -17.24 -7.92 -4.76
N ALA A 172 -18.35 -7.19 -4.74
CA ALA A 172 -19.66 -7.61 -4.28
C ALA A 172 -20.62 -7.67 -5.46
N ASP A 173 -21.50 -8.68 -5.49
CA ASP A 173 -22.63 -8.77 -6.44
C ASP A 173 -22.26 -8.52 -7.92
N ASN A 174 -21.07 -8.99 -8.32
CA ASN A 174 -20.51 -8.74 -9.64
C ASN A 174 -20.84 -9.84 -10.66
N GLY A 175 -21.91 -10.62 -10.46
CA GLY A 175 -22.29 -11.71 -11.37
C GLY A 175 -22.77 -11.24 -12.75
N THR A 176 -23.24 -10.00 -12.83
CA THR A 176 -23.75 -9.37 -14.06
C THR A 176 -22.90 -8.15 -14.42
N LYS A 177 -22.64 -7.98 -15.72
CA LYS A 177 -21.89 -6.82 -16.23
C LYS A 177 -22.59 -5.52 -15.88
N GLY A 178 -21.86 -4.53 -15.40
CA GLY A 178 -22.40 -3.24 -14.96
C GLY A 178 -23.09 -3.26 -13.59
N GLN A 179 -23.11 -4.40 -12.89
CA GLN A 179 -23.59 -4.50 -11.51
C GLN A 179 -22.44 -4.72 -10.53
N GLY A 180 -22.71 -4.41 -9.27
CA GLY A 180 -21.84 -4.75 -8.15
C GLY A 180 -21.39 -3.56 -7.32
N GLY A 181 -20.41 -3.84 -6.48
CA GLY A 181 -19.84 -2.91 -5.52
C GLY A 181 -18.61 -3.48 -4.83
N GLY A 182 -18.27 -2.87 -3.70
CA GLY A 182 -17.20 -3.34 -2.83
C GLY A 182 -17.76 -3.98 -1.56
N GLU A 183 -17.27 -5.16 -1.19
CA GLU A 183 -17.54 -5.80 0.10
C GLU A 183 -16.26 -5.77 0.96
N ILE A 184 -16.39 -5.29 2.19
CA ILE A 184 -15.31 -5.32 3.19
C ILE A 184 -15.23 -6.73 3.75
N VAL A 185 -14.17 -7.44 3.38
CA VAL A 185 -13.92 -8.83 3.82
C VAL A 185 -13.20 -8.85 5.17
N ALA A 186 -12.30 -7.89 5.37
CA ALA A 186 -11.62 -7.62 6.63
C ALA A 186 -11.55 -6.11 6.86
N PRO A 187 -12.20 -5.58 7.91
CA PRO A 187 -12.09 -4.16 8.26
C PRO A 187 -10.64 -3.72 8.50
N ILE A 188 -10.35 -2.45 8.26
CA ILE A 188 -9.04 -1.87 8.56
C ILE A 188 -8.74 -1.95 10.06
N GLY A 189 -7.60 -2.57 10.39
CA GLY A 189 -7.20 -2.86 11.76
C GLY A 189 -7.56 -4.27 12.23
N SER A 190 -8.12 -5.12 11.35
CA SER A 190 -8.20 -6.57 11.57
C SER A 190 -6.81 -7.16 11.82
N THR A 191 -6.76 -8.29 12.55
CA THR A 191 -5.49 -8.96 12.83
C THR A 191 -4.86 -9.50 11.54
N LYS A 192 -3.53 -9.60 11.49
CA LYS A 192 -2.82 -10.19 10.35
C LYS A 192 -3.36 -11.58 10.00
N GLY A 193 -3.60 -12.42 11.03
CA GLY A 193 -4.19 -13.75 10.87
C GLY A 193 -5.59 -13.75 10.27
N ASP A 194 -6.46 -12.80 10.67
CA ASP A 194 -7.80 -12.66 10.08
C ASP A 194 -7.71 -12.26 8.60
N ILE A 195 -6.83 -11.31 8.27
CA ILE A 195 -6.63 -10.86 6.89
C ILE A 195 -6.13 -12.03 6.03
N THR A 196 -5.10 -12.76 6.47
CA THR A 196 -4.57 -13.95 5.77
C THR A 196 -5.65 -15.01 5.55
N ALA A 197 -6.45 -15.31 6.57
CA ALA A 197 -7.53 -16.30 6.46
C ALA A 197 -8.61 -15.88 5.47
N LYS A 198 -9.03 -14.60 5.50
CA LYS A 198 -10.01 -14.05 4.57
C LYS A 198 -9.49 -13.96 3.15
N LEU A 199 -8.23 -13.59 2.98
CA LEU A 199 -7.52 -13.54 1.70
C LEU A 199 -7.46 -14.93 1.04
N GLY A 200 -7.14 -15.98 1.82
CA GLY A 200 -7.12 -17.36 1.35
C GLY A 200 -8.47 -17.84 0.80
N GLY A 201 -9.57 -17.33 1.36
CA GLY A 201 -10.94 -17.66 0.94
C GLY A 201 -11.44 -16.96 -0.33
N LEU A 202 -10.69 -16.01 -0.88
CA LEU A 202 -11.13 -15.28 -2.08
C LEU A 202 -11.11 -16.18 -3.31
N SER A 203 -12.11 -16.06 -4.16
CA SER A 203 -12.22 -16.83 -5.40
C SER A 203 -12.58 -15.90 -6.57
N PRO A 204 -12.02 -16.15 -7.77
CA PRO A 204 -12.28 -15.33 -8.94
C PRO A 204 -13.65 -15.68 -9.54
N GLN A 205 -14.50 -14.67 -9.72
CA GLN A 205 -15.84 -14.80 -10.25
C GLN A 205 -16.38 -13.46 -10.76
N GLY A 206 -17.29 -13.51 -11.74
CA GLY A 206 -18.03 -12.33 -12.17
C GLY A 206 -17.19 -11.29 -12.92
N TRP A 207 -17.67 -10.06 -12.89
CA TRP A 207 -17.21 -8.91 -13.66
C TRP A 207 -16.34 -7.96 -12.81
N THR A 208 -15.87 -6.86 -13.41
CA THR A 208 -14.82 -5.96 -12.90
C THR A 208 -15.36 -4.53 -12.70
N PRO A 209 -16.25 -4.31 -11.71
CA PRO A 209 -16.86 -3.00 -11.45
C PRO A 209 -15.91 -2.08 -10.64
N LEU A 210 -14.85 -1.56 -11.29
CA LEU A 210 -13.79 -0.77 -10.63
C LEU A 210 -14.30 0.55 -10.03
N GLY A 211 -15.20 1.26 -10.71
CA GLY A 211 -15.84 2.45 -10.17
C GLY A 211 -16.69 2.15 -8.93
N GLU A 212 -17.48 1.08 -8.96
CA GLU A 212 -18.38 0.74 -7.86
C GLU A 212 -17.63 0.28 -6.60
N ILE A 213 -16.58 -0.53 -6.73
CA ILE A 213 -15.73 -0.86 -5.57
C ILE A 213 -15.07 0.39 -4.98
N MET A 214 -14.66 1.35 -5.82
CA MET A 214 -14.06 2.60 -5.36
C MET A 214 -15.08 3.52 -4.66
N ARG A 215 -16.32 3.57 -5.16
CA ARG A 215 -17.44 4.25 -4.51
C ARG A 215 -17.65 3.71 -3.11
N ASP A 216 -17.77 2.39 -2.98
CA ASP A 216 -18.09 1.74 -1.70
C ASP A 216 -16.88 1.73 -0.75
N ALA A 217 -15.66 1.71 -1.26
CA ALA A 217 -14.46 1.93 -0.45
C ALA A 217 -14.52 3.29 0.27
N GLY A 218 -14.95 4.36 -0.40
CA GLY A 218 -15.10 5.64 0.28
C GLY A 218 -16.28 5.70 1.23
N LYS A 219 -17.41 5.02 0.94
CA LYS A 219 -18.49 4.86 1.94
C LYS A 219 -18.00 4.18 3.21
N TYR A 220 -17.12 3.19 3.06
CA TYR A 220 -16.49 2.54 4.21
C TYR A 220 -15.62 3.53 5.00
N TYR A 221 -14.78 4.34 4.34
CA TYR A 221 -14.05 5.42 5.00
C TYR A 221 -14.97 6.46 5.68
N GLU A 222 -16.15 6.74 5.10
CA GLU A 222 -17.19 7.59 5.69
C GLU A 222 -17.95 6.96 6.87
N GLY A 223 -17.71 5.68 7.17
CA GLY A 223 -18.47 4.93 8.18
C GLY A 223 -19.91 4.62 7.75
N LYS A 224 -20.22 4.65 6.45
CA LYS A 224 -21.52 4.25 5.90
C LYS A 224 -21.60 2.78 5.52
N GLY A 225 -20.49 2.05 5.68
CA GLY A 225 -20.36 0.64 5.37
C GLY A 225 -20.03 0.37 3.90
N ASP A 226 -20.05 -0.90 3.56
CA ASP A 226 -19.76 -1.42 2.21
C ASP A 226 -21.04 -1.54 1.34
N TYR A 227 -20.97 -2.25 0.21
CA TYR A 227 -22.11 -2.49 -0.68
C TYR A 227 -23.33 -3.08 0.03
N TYR A 228 -23.13 -3.98 0.99
CA TYR A 228 -24.19 -4.63 1.76
C TYR A 228 -24.53 -3.88 3.05
N GLY A 229 -23.84 -2.76 3.34
CA GLY A 229 -23.97 -2.02 4.60
C GLY A 229 -23.18 -2.62 5.77
N ASN A 230 -22.27 -3.57 5.51
CA ASN A 230 -21.38 -4.12 6.54
C ASN A 230 -20.26 -3.14 6.88
N ALA A 231 -19.62 -3.32 8.04
CA ALA A 231 -18.50 -2.48 8.49
C ALA A 231 -18.80 -0.97 8.50
N ALA A 232 -20.01 -0.59 8.93
CA ALA A 232 -20.49 0.80 9.02
C ALA A 232 -19.86 1.61 10.18
N ILE A 233 -18.57 1.40 10.43
CA ILE A 233 -17.77 2.18 11.36
C ILE A 233 -16.57 2.70 10.57
N SER A 234 -16.36 4.00 10.59
CA SER A 234 -15.22 4.60 9.88
C SER A 234 -13.91 4.05 10.46
N PRO A 235 -12.95 3.65 9.61
CA PRO A 235 -11.61 3.28 10.05
C PRO A 235 -10.75 4.49 10.48
N ILE A 236 -11.21 5.72 10.22
CA ILE A 236 -10.49 6.95 10.56
C ILE A 236 -10.68 7.22 12.05
N GLN A 237 -9.61 7.08 12.82
CA GLN A 237 -9.62 7.17 14.29
C GLN A 237 -9.05 8.50 14.81
N TYR A 238 -8.24 9.19 14.00
CA TYR A 238 -7.53 10.38 14.42
C TYR A 238 -7.59 11.47 13.35
N GLU A 239 -7.53 12.73 13.79
CA GLU A 239 -7.34 13.87 12.91
C GLU A 239 -6.02 13.73 12.14
N CYS A 240 -6.02 14.05 10.84
CA CYS A 240 -4.86 13.90 9.95
C CYS A 240 -4.29 12.46 9.84
N GLN A 241 -5.06 11.43 10.21
CA GLN A 241 -4.66 10.04 9.93
C GLN A 241 -4.56 9.82 8.42
N PRO A 242 -3.41 9.35 7.91
CA PRO A 242 -3.25 9.09 6.47
C PRO A 242 -4.09 7.87 6.04
N ASN A 243 -4.87 8.02 4.96
CA ASN A 243 -5.77 6.98 4.45
C ASN A 243 -5.49 6.68 2.99
N PHE A 244 -5.41 5.40 2.64
CA PHE A 244 -5.01 4.95 1.32
C PHE A 244 -5.82 3.76 0.84
N ILE A 245 -6.07 3.69 -0.46
CA ILE A 245 -6.60 2.52 -1.16
C ILE A 245 -5.53 2.03 -2.12
N ILE A 246 -5.24 0.73 -2.10
CA ILE A 246 -4.45 0.05 -3.13
C ILE A 246 -5.40 -0.86 -3.91
N LEU A 247 -5.74 -0.47 -5.12
CA LEU A 247 -6.57 -1.25 -6.03
C LEU A 247 -5.70 -2.13 -6.93
N ILE A 248 -5.88 -3.44 -6.89
CA ILE A 248 -5.15 -4.41 -7.73
C ILE A 248 -6.15 -5.04 -8.69
N SER A 249 -5.93 -4.94 -10.00
CA SER A 249 -6.85 -5.47 -11.02
C SER A 249 -6.12 -5.98 -12.26
N ASP A 250 -6.65 -7.04 -12.87
CA ASP A 250 -6.15 -7.63 -14.12
C ASP A 250 -7.05 -7.40 -15.33
N GLY A 251 -8.13 -6.62 -15.17
CA GLY A 251 -9.19 -6.51 -16.16
C GLY A 251 -9.56 -5.07 -16.51
N LEU A 252 -10.19 -4.91 -17.66
CA LEU A 252 -10.83 -3.65 -18.04
C LEU A 252 -12.11 -3.42 -17.21
N GLU A 253 -12.26 -2.19 -16.70
CA GLU A 253 -13.49 -1.74 -16.04
C GLU A 253 -14.72 -2.02 -16.90
N ASN A 254 -15.72 -2.64 -16.29
CA ASN A 254 -16.99 -2.98 -16.94
C ASN A 254 -18.22 -2.64 -16.08
N GLY A 255 -18.01 -1.77 -15.07
CA GLY A 255 -19.04 -1.12 -14.28
C GLY A 255 -19.77 0.00 -15.03
N THR A 256 -20.73 0.59 -14.34
CA THR A 256 -21.47 1.80 -14.75
C THR A 256 -20.81 3.08 -14.26
N LEU A 257 -20.12 3.02 -13.12
CA LEU A 257 -19.31 4.13 -12.61
C LEU A 257 -17.94 4.13 -13.28
N GLN A 258 -17.27 5.28 -13.20
CA GLN A 258 -15.93 5.46 -13.76
C GLN A 258 -14.93 5.53 -12.60
N LEU A 259 -13.95 4.63 -12.59
CA LEU A 259 -12.90 4.59 -11.58
C LEU A 259 -12.24 5.97 -11.38
N GLN A 260 -11.96 6.69 -12.48
CA GLN A 260 -11.37 8.02 -12.40
C GLN A 260 -12.24 9.02 -11.62
N ALA A 261 -13.56 9.01 -11.84
CA ALA A 261 -14.45 9.95 -11.16
C ALA A 261 -14.54 9.64 -9.67
N GLU A 262 -14.67 8.37 -9.32
CA GLU A 262 -14.77 7.92 -7.92
C GLU A 262 -13.45 8.12 -7.18
N ALA A 263 -12.31 7.82 -7.80
CA ALA A 263 -10.98 8.09 -7.22
C ALA A 263 -10.76 9.60 -6.99
N ALA A 264 -11.21 10.46 -7.91
CA ALA A 264 -11.19 11.91 -7.71
C ALA A 264 -11.98 12.32 -6.46
N GLN A 265 -13.14 11.71 -6.21
CA GLN A 265 -13.92 11.98 -4.99
C GLN A 265 -13.16 11.54 -3.73
N ARG A 266 -12.46 10.40 -3.75
CA ARG A 266 -11.63 9.94 -2.62
C ARG A 266 -10.56 10.96 -2.22
N GLN A 267 -9.93 11.59 -3.20
CA GLN A 267 -8.96 12.64 -2.93
C GLN A 267 -9.64 13.98 -2.57
N ALA A 268 -10.78 14.31 -3.17
CA ALA A 268 -11.43 15.63 -3.09
C ALA A 268 -12.37 15.81 -1.89
N GLN A 269 -12.93 14.75 -1.33
CA GLN A 269 -13.92 14.78 -0.27
C GLN A 269 -13.29 14.63 1.13
N ASP A 270 -13.96 15.16 2.15
CA ASP A 270 -13.71 14.80 3.55
C ASP A 270 -14.53 13.55 3.92
N HIS A 271 -13.82 12.48 4.30
CA HIS A 271 -14.43 11.20 4.65
C HIS A 271 -14.72 11.08 6.15
N HIS A 272 -14.43 12.08 6.98
CA HIS A 272 -14.84 12.04 8.39
C HIS A 272 -15.02 13.45 8.97
N SER A 273 -16.27 13.94 8.93
CA SER A 273 -16.63 15.31 9.35
C SER A 273 -16.52 15.56 10.85
N GLY A 274 -16.34 14.51 11.66
CA GLY A 274 -16.10 14.64 13.10
C GLY A 274 -14.70 15.15 13.47
N PHE A 275 -13.76 15.18 12.51
CA PHE A 275 -12.41 15.72 12.71
C PHE A 275 -12.25 17.06 12.00
N SER A 276 -11.36 17.88 12.53
CA SER A 276 -10.98 19.15 11.91
C SER A 276 -10.13 18.86 10.66
N GLY A 277 -10.25 19.70 9.64
CA GLY A 277 -9.56 19.48 8.37
C GLY A 277 -10.26 18.45 7.48
N LYS A 278 -9.58 18.07 6.40
CA LYS A 278 -10.13 17.18 5.37
C LYS A 278 -9.46 15.83 5.42
N GLN A 279 -10.25 14.78 5.65
CA GLN A 279 -9.77 13.41 5.77
C GLN A 279 -9.86 12.77 4.39
N ASN A 280 -8.90 13.11 3.54
CA ASN A 280 -8.83 12.59 2.18
C ASN A 280 -8.27 11.16 2.15
N VAL A 281 -8.62 10.43 1.09
CA VAL A 281 -8.13 9.08 0.83
C VAL A 281 -7.37 9.09 -0.49
N ILE A 282 -6.11 8.63 -0.46
CA ILE A 282 -5.25 8.57 -1.64
C ILE A 282 -5.40 7.20 -2.31
N VAL A 283 -5.49 7.17 -3.64
CA VAL A 283 -5.71 5.93 -4.40
C VAL A 283 -4.49 5.56 -5.22
N HIS A 284 -3.91 4.41 -4.93
CA HIS A 284 -2.93 3.72 -5.75
C HIS A 284 -3.61 2.62 -6.57
N THR A 285 -3.11 2.36 -7.77
CA THR A 285 -3.63 1.30 -8.63
C THR A 285 -2.50 0.42 -9.15
N VAL A 286 -2.76 -0.88 -9.26
CA VAL A 286 -1.82 -1.88 -9.78
C VAL A 286 -2.52 -2.66 -10.89
N GLY A 287 -2.04 -2.53 -12.12
CA GLY A 287 -2.43 -3.40 -13.22
C GLY A 287 -1.63 -4.69 -13.16
N PHE A 288 -2.27 -5.81 -12.86
CA PHE A 288 -1.61 -7.10 -12.65
C PHE A 288 -1.92 -8.08 -13.76
N ALA A 289 -0.91 -8.48 -14.54
CA ALA A 289 -0.99 -9.52 -15.57
C ALA A 289 -2.20 -9.42 -16.50
N ILE A 290 -2.58 -8.18 -16.86
CA ILE A 290 -3.73 -7.88 -17.71
C ILE A 290 -3.59 -8.56 -19.08
N ASP A 291 -4.69 -9.11 -19.60
CA ASP A 291 -4.72 -9.71 -20.93
C ASP A 291 -4.15 -8.73 -21.96
N PRO A 292 -3.25 -9.16 -22.86
CA PRO A 292 -2.61 -8.23 -23.77
C PRO A 292 -3.59 -7.45 -24.65
N GLY A 293 -4.74 -8.02 -25.02
CA GLY A 293 -5.76 -7.35 -25.84
C GLY A 293 -6.58 -6.28 -25.12
N GLU A 294 -6.59 -6.30 -23.78
CA GLU A 294 -7.30 -5.31 -22.96
C GLU A 294 -6.35 -4.38 -22.19
N LYS A 295 -5.06 -4.72 -22.17
CA LYS A 295 -3.99 -4.05 -21.42
C LYS A 295 -4.03 -2.53 -21.54
N ASP A 296 -4.34 -2.00 -22.71
CA ASP A 296 -4.40 -0.57 -22.95
C ASP A 296 -5.49 0.16 -22.23
N ALA A 297 -6.70 -0.29 -22.51
CA ALA A 297 -7.87 0.32 -21.96
C ALA A 297 -7.84 0.16 -20.43
N ALA A 298 -7.44 -1.02 -19.95
CA ALA A 298 -7.36 -1.31 -18.53
C ALA A 298 -6.30 -0.44 -17.84
N ASN A 299 -5.07 -0.36 -18.38
CA ASN A 299 -4.03 0.47 -17.79
C ASN A 299 -4.34 1.97 -17.89
N ASP A 300 -4.98 2.43 -18.97
CA ASP A 300 -5.39 3.84 -19.08
C ASP A 300 -6.43 4.20 -17.99
N VAL A 301 -7.41 3.32 -17.75
CA VAL A 301 -8.39 3.47 -16.67
C VAL A 301 -7.71 3.47 -15.30
N LEU A 302 -6.84 2.50 -15.02
CA LEU A 302 -6.12 2.41 -13.75
C LEU A 302 -5.17 3.60 -13.53
N GLN A 303 -4.46 4.05 -14.56
CA GLN A 303 -3.58 5.23 -14.51
C GLN A 303 -4.36 6.51 -14.21
N LYS A 304 -5.50 6.72 -14.89
CA LYS A 304 -6.38 7.85 -14.63
C LYS A 304 -6.97 7.78 -13.21
N GLY A 305 -7.35 6.59 -12.75
CA GLY A 305 -7.78 6.32 -11.38
C GLY A 305 -6.75 6.77 -10.35
N ALA A 306 -5.52 6.24 -10.42
CA ALA A 306 -4.47 6.62 -9.48
C ALA A 306 -4.15 8.13 -9.53
N LYS A 307 -3.99 8.68 -10.74
CA LYS A 307 -3.68 10.10 -10.91
C LYS A 307 -4.75 11.02 -10.32
N SER A 308 -6.02 10.70 -10.55
CA SER A 308 -7.15 11.49 -10.01
C SER A 308 -7.37 11.27 -8.52
N GLY A 309 -6.97 10.12 -7.98
CA GLY A 309 -6.95 9.85 -6.54
C GLY A 309 -5.67 10.33 -5.82
N GLY A 310 -4.77 11.01 -6.51
CA GLY A 310 -3.54 11.57 -5.92
C GLY A 310 -2.44 10.57 -5.62
N GLY A 311 -2.55 9.32 -6.10
CA GLY A 311 -1.56 8.27 -5.90
C GLY A 311 -0.83 7.89 -7.18
N SER A 312 -0.18 6.72 -7.12
CA SER A 312 0.71 6.19 -8.15
C SER A 312 0.11 4.95 -8.80
N PHE A 313 0.31 4.82 -10.11
CA PHE A 313 -0.02 3.61 -10.87
C PHE A 313 1.22 2.73 -11.02
N TYR A 314 1.03 1.43 -10.83
CA TYR A 314 2.05 0.41 -11.04
C TYR A 314 1.59 -0.63 -12.05
N TYR A 315 2.56 -1.19 -12.75
CA TYR A 315 2.34 -2.29 -13.67
C TYR A 315 3.15 -3.51 -13.23
N ALA A 316 2.49 -4.66 -13.15
CA ALA A 316 3.12 -5.93 -12.80
C ALA A 316 2.60 -7.03 -13.72
N SER A 317 3.49 -7.87 -14.24
CA SER A 317 3.13 -9.01 -15.11
C SER A 317 3.50 -10.37 -14.54
N ASN A 318 4.05 -10.40 -13.32
CA ASN A 318 4.44 -11.60 -12.59
C ASN A 318 4.49 -11.32 -11.08
N ALA A 319 4.69 -12.36 -10.27
CA ALA A 319 4.72 -12.28 -8.82
C ALA A 319 5.76 -11.29 -8.28
N ALA A 320 7.00 -11.33 -8.77
CA ALA A 320 8.08 -10.47 -8.31
C ALA A 320 7.81 -8.98 -8.60
N GLN A 321 7.23 -8.67 -9.76
CA GLN A 321 6.84 -7.29 -10.09
C GLN A 321 5.65 -6.82 -9.25
N LEU A 322 4.70 -7.71 -8.94
CA LEU A 322 3.58 -7.37 -8.06
C LEU A 322 4.09 -7.08 -6.64
N GLU A 323 5.03 -7.89 -6.15
CA GLU A 323 5.67 -7.67 -4.85
C GLU A 323 6.42 -6.33 -4.82
N ALA A 324 7.25 -6.06 -5.83
CA ALA A 324 7.95 -4.78 -5.94
C ALA A 324 6.99 -3.58 -6.02
N ALA A 325 5.89 -3.70 -6.76
CA ALA A 325 4.88 -2.66 -6.87
C ALA A 325 4.18 -2.37 -5.53
N LEU A 326 3.80 -3.42 -4.79
CA LEU A 326 3.15 -3.26 -3.48
C LEU A 326 4.12 -2.75 -2.41
N GLN A 327 5.38 -3.21 -2.42
CA GLN A 327 6.43 -2.66 -1.56
C GLN A 327 6.69 -1.18 -1.86
N ASP A 328 6.69 -0.76 -3.13
CA ASP A 328 6.85 0.65 -3.48
C ASP A 328 5.65 1.50 -3.04
N ALA A 329 4.42 0.99 -3.22
CA ALA A 329 3.21 1.64 -2.74
C ALA A 329 3.25 1.84 -1.22
N ILE A 330 3.57 0.80 -0.44
CA ILE A 330 3.68 0.89 1.02
C ILE A 330 4.82 1.83 1.44
N ARG A 331 5.97 1.81 0.78
CA ARG A 331 7.05 2.76 1.07
C ARG A 331 6.62 4.21 0.85
N GLN A 332 5.88 4.50 -0.23
CA GLN A 332 5.34 5.84 -0.46
C GLN A 332 4.31 6.23 0.62
N ILE A 333 3.46 5.29 1.04
CA ILE A 333 2.49 5.48 2.12
C ILE A 333 3.18 5.81 3.43
N VAL A 334 4.17 5.02 3.82
CA VAL A 334 4.95 5.21 5.05
C VAL A 334 5.80 6.48 4.97
N ALA A 335 6.44 6.78 3.83
CA ALA A 335 7.18 8.02 3.66
C ALA A 335 6.27 9.27 3.72
N ALA A 336 5.03 9.17 3.26
CA ALA A 336 4.04 10.24 3.39
C ALA A 336 3.56 10.43 4.84
N THR A 337 3.68 9.41 5.71
CA THR A 337 3.33 9.51 7.14
C THR A 337 4.48 10.02 8.01
N PHE A 338 5.73 9.87 7.57
CA PHE A 338 6.92 10.35 8.29
C PHE A 338 7.43 11.69 7.71
N SER A 339 7.00 12.82 8.30
CA SER A 339 7.75 14.06 8.14
C SER A 339 9.02 13.99 8.99
N PHE A 340 10.10 13.45 8.44
CA PHE A 340 11.42 13.52 9.07
C PHE A 340 11.89 14.98 9.14
N ALA A 341 11.90 15.56 10.33
CA ALA A 341 12.87 16.60 10.64
C ALA A 341 14.10 15.88 11.21
N THR A 342 15.13 15.66 10.40
CA THR A 342 16.41 15.14 10.91
C THR A 342 16.97 16.15 11.92
N PRO A 343 17.23 15.76 13.18
CA PRO A 343 17.96 16.64 14.08
C PRO A 343 19.40 16.72 13.58
N VAL A 344 19.75 17.79 12.88
CA VAL A 344 21.16 18.17 12.73
C VAL A 344 21.59 18.72 14.09
N VAL A 345 22.43 17.99 14.80
CA VAL A 345 23.28 18.58 15.85
C VAL A 345 24.54 19.06 15.13
N PRO A 346 24.73 20.37 14.88
CA PRO A 346 26.01 20.85 14.39
C PRO A 346 27.05 20.49 15.45
N THR A 347 28.10 19.77 15.06
CA THR A 347 29.23 19.40 15.94
C THR A 347 29.95 20.62 16.54
N THR A 348 29.68 21.83 16.02
CA THR A 348 30.15 23.10 16.60
C THR A 348 29.39 23.54 17.87
N SER A 349 28.35 22.82 18.28
CA SER A 349 27.52 23.16 19.47
C SER A 349 27.66 22.15 20.63
N ALA A 350 28.55 21.17 20.53
CA ALA A 350 28.84 20.23 21.63
C ALA A 350 29.70 20.86 22.75
N THR A 351 30.30 22.03 22.51
CA THR A 351 31.23 22.68 23.45
C THR A 351 30.83 24.08 23.92
N GLY A 352 29.68 24.63 23.48
CA GLY A 352 29.35 26.04 23.75
C GLY A 352 27.91 26.41 24.13
N SER A 353 26.94 25.47 24.11
CA SER A 353 25.54 25.77 24.44
C SER A 353 25.04 24.88 25.58
N ASP A 354 24.31 25.45 26.54
CA ASP A 354 23.62 24.73 27.63
C ASP A 354 22.21 24.27 27.22
N LYS A 355 21.90 24.29 25.91
CA LYS A 355 20.55 24.04 25.37
C LYS A 355 20.55 22.99 24.27
N ALA A 356 19.50 22.17 24.29
CA ALA A 356 19.09 21.31 23.20
C ALA A 356 17.83 21.89 22.55
N TYR A 357 17.71 21.78 21.24
CA TYR A 357 16.57 22.32 20.49
C TYR A 357 15.75 21.19 19.89
N LEU A 358 14.44 21.24 20.09
CA LEU A 358 13.47 20.31 19.52
C LEU A 358 12.56 21.10 18.57
N ALA A 359 12.47 20.65 17.33
CA ALA A 359 11.65 21.30 16.31
C ALA A 359 10.77 20.27 15.61
N ALA A 360 9.49 20.57 15.46
CA ALA A 360 8.56 19.78 14.67
C ALA A 360 7.68 20.71 13.85
N PHE A 361 7.61 20.47 12.54
CA PHE A 361 6.88 21.31 11.60
C PHE A 361 6.04 20.46 10.65
N GLN A 362 4.78 20.85 10.49
CA GLN A 362 3.84 20.31 9.53
C GLN A 362 3.86 21.17 8.27
N SER A 363 4.23 20.56 7.14
CA SER A 363 4.11 21.18 5.82
C SER A 363 2.65 21.17 5.37
N ASN A 364 2.22 22.24 4.69
CA ASN A 364 0.89 22.33 4.07
C ASN A 364 1.06 22.69 2.58
N PRO A 365 0.72 21.80 1.63
CA PRO A 365 0.92 22.07 0.20
C PRO A 365 0.06 23.22 -0.33
N SER A 366 -1.00 23.60 0.37
CA SER A 366 -1.90 24.71 0.01
C SER A 366 -1.50 26.05 0.64
N ARG A 367 -0.49 26.09 1.54
CA ARG A 367 -0.02 27.33 2.17
C ARG A 367 1.51 27.34 2.27
N PRO A 368 2.20 28.40 1.83
CA PRO A 368 3.67 28.50 1.92
C PRO A 368 4.18 28.71 3.36
N PHE A 369 3.43 28.30 4.39
CA PHE A 369 3.73 28.50 5.79
C PHE A 369 3.67 27.17 6.54
N TRP A 370 4.78 26.80 7.18
CA TRP A 370 4.89 25.57 7.97
C TRP A 370 4.45 25.85 9.40
N ARG A 371 3.48 25.08 9.89
CA ARG A 371 2.98 25.22 11.26
C ARG A 371 3.70 24.23 12.15
N GLY A 372 4.12 24.66 13.34
CA GLY A 372 4.90 23.79 14.20
C GLY A 372 5.39 24.50 15.43
N TYR A 373 6.29 23.84 16.16
CA TYR A 373 6.92 24.36 17.34
C TYR A 373 8.44 24.24 17.26
N LEU A 374 9.10 25.21 17.89
CA LEU A 374 10.52 25.19 18.18
C LEU A 374 10.67 25.41 19.68
N LYS A 375 11.15 24.39 20.39
CA LYS A 375 11.35 24.37 21.85
C LYS A 375 12.84 24.27 22.15
N ALA A 376 13.29 24.97 23.17
CA ALA A 376 14.63 24.84 23.71
C ALA A 376 14.56 24.26 25.12
N TYR A 377 15.29 23.17 25.34
CA TYR A 377 15.41 22.50 26.63
C TYR A 377 16.81 22.68 27.18
N LYS A 378 16.94 22.65 28.50
CA LYS A 378 18.22 22.67 29.18
C LYS A 378 18.94 21.34 28.98
N ARG A 379 20.23 21.42 28.65
CA ARG A 379 21.11 20.27 28.45
C ARG A 379 22.07 20.16 29.64
N GLY A 380 22.21 18.96 30.19
CA GLY A 380 23.17 18.64 31.22
C GLY A 380 24.61 18.75 30.73
N SER A 381 25.55 18.84 31.67
CA SER A 381 27.00 18.83 31.40
C SER A 381 27.50 17.51 30.79
N ASP A 382 26.71 16.45 30.91
CA ASP A 382 26.87 15.14 30.30
C ASP A 382 26.35 15.09 28.85
N GLY A 383 25.81 16.19 28.33
CA GLY A 383 25.25 16.28 26.99
C GLY A 383 23.81 15.78 26.86
N THR A 384 23.17 15.35 27.95
CA THR A 384 21.81 14.77 27.92
C THR A 384 20.73 15.81 28.25
N VAL A 385 19.49 15.53 27.85
CA VAL A 385 18.30 16.27 28.29
C VAL A 385 17.50 15.32 29.17
N LYS A 386 17.01 15.80 30.32
CA LYS A 386 16.17 14.94 31.16
C LYS A 386 14.82 14.73 30.51
N VAL A 387 14.42 13.46 30.46
CA VAL A 387 13.17 13.02 29.89
C VAL A 387 12.32 12.32 30.94
N ASP A 388 11.02 12.29 30.72
CA ASP A 388 10.12 11.43 31.47
C ASP A 388 10.51 9.96 31.23
N PRO A 389 10.71 9.16 32.29
CA PRO A 389 11.25 7.81 32.17
C PRO A 389 10.28 6.79 31.53
N ILE A 390 9.00 7.13 31.39
CA ILE A 390 7.97 6.27 30.78
C ILE A 390 7.75 6.65 29.31
N THR A 391 7.72 7.95 29.01
CA THR A 391 7.35 8.48 27.69
C THR A 391 8.54 8.91 26.85
N GLY A 392 9.73 9.06 27.43
CA GLY A 392 10.93 9.55 26.74
C GLY A 392 10.86 11.03 26.35
N VAL A 393 9.77 11.74 26.63
CA VAL A 393 9.59 13.15 26.27
C VAL A 393 10.41 14.05 27.21
N PRO A 394 11.12 15.08 26.71
CA PRO A 394 11.79 16.06 27.55
C PRO A 394 10.86 16.68 28.59
N LEU A 395 11.30 16.70 29.85
CA LEU A 395 10.50 17.22 30.95
C LEU A 395 10.23 18.72 30.76
N ASP A 396 8.99 19.16 31.00
CA ASP A 396 8.62 20.59 30.95
C ASP A 396 9.42 21.44 31.95
N SER A 397 9.90 20.84 33.04
CA SER A 397 10.81 21.50 34.00
C SER A 397 12.15 21.92 33.39
N GLU A 398 12.56 21.29 32.29
CA GLU A 398 13.78 21.62 31.57
C GLU A 398 13.49 22.54 30.36
N LEU A 399 12.24 22.92 30.10
CA LEU A 399 11.87 23.83 29.01
C LEU A 399 12.36 25.25 29.30
N VAL A 400 13.27 25.76 28.48
CA VAL A 400 13.84 27.11 28.58
C VAL A 400 12.96 28.13 27.85
N TRP A 401 12.50 27.79 26.65
CA TRP A 401 11.56 28.61 25.89
C TRP A 401 10.88 27.82 24.77
N GLU A 402 9.71 28.29 24.36
CA GLU A 402 9.04 27.91 23.11
C GLU A 402 8.86 29.14 22.20
N ALA A 403 9.16 29.01 20.92
CA ALA A 403 9.03 30.09 19.94
C ALA A 403 7.59 30.59 19.82
N GLY A 404 6.60 29.68 19.86
CA GLY A 404 5.18 30.01 19.79
C GLY A 404 4.76 30.98 20.91
N ASP A 405 5.13 30.66 22.15
CA ASP A 405 4.91 31.51 23.33
C ASP A 405 5.61 32.86 23.27
N LYS A 406 6.85 32.89 22.75
CA LYS A 406 7.59 34.15 22.60
C LYS A 406 6.98 35.03 21.52
N LEU A 407 6.51 34.44 20.42
CA LEU A 407 5.90 35.15 19.31
C LEU A 407 4.48 35.61 19.66
N SER A 408 3.68 34.79 20.35
CA SER A 408 2.30 35.14 20.76
C SER A 408 2.27 36.36 21.68
N LYS A 409 3.30 36.53 22.51
CA LYS A 409 3.49 37.69 23.42
C LYS A 409 4.05 38.94 22.73
N LYS A 410 4.53 38.85 21.48
CA LYS A 410 4.96 40.01 20.68
C LYS A 410 3.78 40.61 19.92
N ALA A 411 3.73 41.95 19.85
CA ALA A 411 2.76 42.65 19.01
C ALA A 411 2.89 42.23 17.54
N ALA A 412 1.78 42.06 16.83
CA ALA A 412 1.77 41.55 15.45
C ALA A 412 2.67 42.37 14.51
N SER A 413 2.80 43.68 14.73
CA SER A 413 3.67 44.61 13.98
C SER A 413 5.17 44.41 14.18
N SER A 414 5.58 43.61 15.17
CA SER A 414 6.98 43.36 15.54
C SER A 414 7.43 41.91 15.31
N ARG A 415 6.57 41.10 14.69
CA ARG A 415 6.85 39.72 14.27
C ARG A 415 7.38 39.75 12.83
N THR A 416 8.59 40.26 12.64
CA THR A 416 9.32 40.15 11.37
C THR A 416 10.15 38.89 11.35
#